data_AF-A0A9P5XDR8-F1
#
_entry.id   AF-A0A9P5XDR8-F1
#
_cell.length_a   1.000
_cell.length_b   1.000
_cell.length_c   1.000
_cell.angle_alpha   90.00
_cell.angle_beta   90.00
_cell.angle_gamma   90.00
#
_symmetry.space_group_name_H-M   'P 1'
#
loop_
_entity.id
_entity.type
_entity.pdbx_description
1 polymer ?
#
loop_
_entity_poly.entity_id
_entity_poly.type
_entity_poly.pdbx_seq_one_letter_code
_entity_poly.pdbx_strand_id
1 'polypeptide(L)' 'PGVKIFVQRMKDTVMSAHDAIINARVKQTHLANKKWHEAPFTTGDLVYLSTKNLSILKGRARKLAPKFIGLFKVLE' A
#
# COMPACT_ATOMS: atom_id res chain seq x y z
N PRO A 1 33.57 -23.44 -29.09
CA PRO A 1 33.54 -22.19 -28.28
C PRO A 1 32.17 -21.50 -28.13
N GLY A 2 31.21 -21.65 -29.06
CA GLY A 2 29.91 -20.96 -29.02
C GLY A 2 28.99 -21.29 -27.83
N VAL A 3 28.94 -22.56 -27.40
CA VAL A 3 28.07 -22.99 -26.28
C VAL A 3 28.49 -22.34 -24.95
N LYS A 4 29.79 -22.20 -24.69
CA LYS A 4 30.31 -21.54 -23.47
C LYS A 4 29.91 -20.06 -23.43
N ILE A 5 29.97 -19.38 -24.57
CA ILE A 5 29.57 -17.97 -24.70
C ILE A 5 28.06 -17.82 -24.46
N PHE A 6 27.26 -18.73 -25.00
CA PHE A 6 25.81 -18.74 -24.78
C PHE A 6 25.45 -18.91 -23.30
N VAL A 7 26.07 -19.88 -22.62
CA VAL A 7 25.85 -20.12 -21.19
C VAL A 7 26.28 -18.92 -20.35
N GLN A 8 27.41 -18.28 -20.68
CA GLN A 8 27.86 -17.08 -19.97
C GLN A 8 26.87 -15.93 -20.13
N ARG A 9 26.41 -15.66 -21.35
CA ARG A 9 25.40 -14.64 -21.62
C ARG A 9 24.10 -14.91 -20.87
N MET A 10 23.64 -16.16 -20.83
CA MET A 10 22.46 -16.52 -20.05
C MET A 10 22.64 -16.19 -18.56
N LYS A 11 23.78 -16.56 -17.96
CA LYS A 11 24.06 -16.22 -16.55
C LYS A 11 24.05 -14.71 -16.33
N ASP A 12 24.70 -13.95 -17.19
CA ASP A 12 24.78 -12.49 -17.08
C ASP A 12 23.38 -11.86 -17.21
N THR A 13 22.53 -12.36 -18.13
CA THR A 13 21.15 -11.87 -18.27
C THR A 13 20.29 -12.15 -17.03
N VAL A 14 20.46 -13.31 -16.40
CA VAL A 14 19.73 -13.67 -15.18
C VAL A 14 20.18 -12.79 -14.01
N MET A 15 21.48 -12.58 -13.84
CA MET A 15 22.02 -11.69 -12.81
C MET A 15 21.53 -10.26 -13.01
N SER A 16 21.59 -9.74 -14.24
CA SER A 16 21.10 -8.40 -14.58
C SER A 16 19.61 -8.25 -14.33
N ALA A 17 18.80 -9.25 -14.69
CA ALA A 17 17.36 -9.26 -14.43
C ALA A 17 17.06 -9.23 -12.93
N HIS A 18 17.80 -10.00 -12.14
CA HIS A 18 17.67 -10.02 -10.68
C HIS A 18 17.96 -8.65 -10.06
N ASP A 19 19.07 -8.01 -10.44
CA ASP A 19 19.43 -6.69 -9.95
C ASP A 19 18.42 -5.61 -10.39
N ALA A 20 17.89 -5.73 -11.61
CA ALA A 20 16.83 -4.87 -12.10
C ALA A 20 15.55 -4.99 -11.25
N ILE A 21 15.16 -6.20 -10.85
CA ILE A 21 14.00 -6.44 -9.98
C ILE A 21 14.21 -5.82 -8.59
N ILE A 22 15.39 -6.01 -7.99
CA ILE A 22 15.72 -5.41 -6.69
C ILE A 22 15.64 -3.88 -6.77
N ASN A 23 16.28 -3.29 -7.77
CA ASN A 23 16.27 -1.84 -7.97
C ASN A 23 14.86 -1.30 -8.22
N ALA A 24 14.04 -2.00 -9.00
CA ALA A 24 12.65 -1.63 -9.23
C ALA A 24 11.84 -1.66 -7.93
N ARG A 25 12.02 -2.71 -7.11
CA ARG A 25 11.33 -2.84 -5.82
C ARG A 25 11.68 -1.68 -4.89
N VAL A 26 12.95 -1.34 -4.74
CA VAL A 26 13.40 -0.23 -3.89
C VAL A 26 12.77 1.10 -4.35
N LYS A 27 12.76 1.37 -5.66
CA LYS A 27 12.13 2.57 -6.23
C LYS A 27 10.63 2.61 -5.97
N GLN A 28 9.93 1.50 -6.20
CA GLN A 28 8.49 1.41 -5.96
C GLN A 28 8.14 1.60 -4.49
N THR A 29 8.86 0.96 -3.59
CA THR A 29 8.66 1.12 -2.14
C THR A 29 8.91 2.56 -1.70
N HIS A 30 9.99 3.19 -2.19
CA HIS A 30 10.26 4.59 -1.89
C HIS A 30 9.13 5.52 -2.36
N LEU A 31 8.66 5.36 -3.61
CA LEU A 31 7.58 6.18 -4.17
C LEU A 31 6.23 5.95 -3.48
N ALA A 32 5.93 4.70 -3.12
CA ALA A 32 4.73 4.37 -2.35
C ALA A 32 4.76 5.02 -0.97
N ASN A 33 5.89 4.93 -0.28
CA ASN A 33 6.08 5.51 1.06
C ASN A 33 6.15 7.03 1.02
N LYS A 34 6.60 7.65 -0.07
CA LYS A 34 6.71 9.12 -0.20
C LYS A 34 5.36 9.85 -0.02
N LYS A 35 4.25 9.19 -0.38
CA LYS A 35 2.89 9.75 -0.21
C LYS A 35 2.20 9.27 1.06
N TRP A 36 2.83 8.34 1.78
CA TRP A 36 2.30 7.88 3.06
C TRP A 36 2.64 8.92 4.12
N HIS A 37 1.61 9.43 4.79
CA HIS A 37 1.75 10.28 5.95
C HIS A 37 1.26 9.50 7.16
N GLU A 38 2.01 9.58 8.26
CA GLU A 38 1.52 9.11 9.55
C GLU A 38 0.22 9.85 9.88
N ALA A 39 -0.78 9.10 10.34
CA ALA A 39 -2.06 9.69 10.68
C ALA A 39 -1.84 10.58 11.92
N PRO A 40 -2.23 11.86 11.90
CA PRO A 40 -1.91 12.81 12.97
C PRO A 40 -2.80 12.65 14.22
N PHE A 41 -3.40 11.47 14.41
CA PHE A 41 -4.35 11.24 15.49
C PHE A 41 -3.60 10.76 16.74
N THR A 42 -3.92 11.40 17.86
CA THR A 42 -3.40 11.06 19.18
C THR A 42 -4.46 10.38 20.03
N THR A 43 -4.02 9.62 21.04
CA THR A 43 -4.94 9.00 21.99
C THR A 43 -5.78 10.07 22.68
N GLY A 44 -7.09 9.89 22.70
CA GLY A 44 -8.05 10.86 23.23
C GLY A 44 -8.68 11.79 22.20
N ASP A 45 -8.15 11.86 20.97
CA ASP A 45 -8.75 12.66 19.91
C ASP A 45 -10.12 12.13 19.50
N LEU A 46 -11.03 13.06 19.18
CA LEU A 46 -12.35 12.76 18.64
C LEU A 46 -12.30 12.79 17.11
N VAL A 47 -12.45 11.62 16.49
CA VAL A 47 -12.27 11.45 15.05
C VAL A 47 -13.52 10.89 14.40
N TYR A 48 -13.79 11.35 13.18
CA TYR A 48 -14.84 10.79 12.33
C TYR A 48 -14.42 9.46 11.71
N LEU A 49 -15.25 8.42 11.83
CA LEU A 49 -14.97 7.11 11.27
C LEU A 49 -15.65 6.93 9.90
N SER A 50 -14.89 6.42 8.91
CA SER A 50 -15.45 6.19 7.57
C SER A 50 -16.39 4.98 7.53
N THR A 51 -17.53 5.13 6.87
CA THR A 51 -18.51 4.05 6.68
C THR A 51 -18.17 3.10 5.54
N LYS A 52 -17.02 3.29 4.87
CA LYS A 52 -16.61 2.46 3.73
C LYS A 52 -16.55 0.98 4.11
N ASN A 53 -15.91 0.66 5.24
CA ASN A 53 -15.68 -0.71 5.71
C ASN A 53 -16.61 -1.11 6.86
N LEU A 54 -17.61 -0.28 7.19
CA LEU A 54 -18.57 -0.58 8.26
C LEU A 54 -19.85 -1.18 7.69
N SER A 55 -20.52 -2.01 8.50
CA SER A 55 -21.89 -2.41 8.24
C SER A 55 -22.78 -1.18 8.37
N ILE A 56 -23.44 -0.81 7.26
CA ILE A 56 -24.37 0.31 7.26
C ILE A 56 -25.56 -0.05 8.16
N LEU A 57 -26.06 0.93 8.93
CA LEU A 57 -27.29 0.79 9.70
C LEU A 57 -28.39 0.18 8.82
N LYS A 58 -28.99 -0.92 9.29
CA LYS A 58 -29.97 -1.72 8.55
C LYS A 58 -31.05 -0.82 7.93
N GLY A 59 -31.37 -1.06 6.66
CA GLY A 59 -32.45 -0.36 5.96
C GLY A 59 -32.05 0.92 5.21
N ARG A 60 -30.76 1.30 5.17
CA ARG A 60 -30.28 2.39 4.30
C ARG A 60 -29.41 1.88 3.16
N ALA A 61 -29.69 2.35 1.94
CA ALA A 61 -28.80 2.16 0.82
C ALA A 61 -27.48 2.93 1.06
N ARG A 62 -26.34 2.36 0.66
CA ARG A 62 -25.00 2.97 0.81
C ARG A 62 -24.90 4.38 0.22
N LYS A 63 -25.67 4.65 -0.84
CA LYS A 63 -25.76 5.96 -1.50
C LYS A 63 -26.36 7.05 -0.59
N LEU A 64 -27.24 6.67 0.34
CA LEU A 64 -27.95 7.58 1.25
C LEU A 64 -27.35 7.58 2.67
N ALA A 65 -26.38 6.71 2.94
CA ALA A 65 -25.68 6.68 4.20
C ALA A 65 -24.61 7.79 4.25
N PRO A 66 -24.39 8.43 5.41
CA PRO A 66 -23.31 9.39 5.55
C PRO A 66 -21.96 8.70 5.34
N LYS A 67 -21.01 9.41 4.71
CA LYS A 67 -19.66 8.89 4.41
C LYS A 67 -18.81 8.71 5.67
N PHE A 68 -19.11 9.49 6.71
CA PHE A 68 -18.46 9.46 8.00
C PHE A 68 -19.51 9.48 9.11
N ILE A 69 -19.26 8.76 10.20
CA ILE A 69 -20.15 8.66 11.37
C ILE A 69 -19.37 9.04 12.62
N GLY A 70 -20.05 9.77 13.50
CA GLY A 70 -19.74 9.91 14.91
C GLY A 70 -18.40 10.58 15.23
N LEU A 71 -18.28 11.04 16.46
CA LEU A 71 -17.00 11.41 17.04
C LEU A 71 -16.59 10.25 17.94
N PHE A 72 -15.63 9.47 17.49
CA PHE A 72 -15.08 8.35 18.25
C PHE A 72 -13.76 8.77 18.89
N LYS A 73 -13.56 8.35 20.15
CA LYS A 73 -12.27 8.54 20.83
C LYS A 73 -11.28 7.50 20.33
N VAL A 74 -10.07 7.93 19.96
CA VAL A 74 -8.94 7.02 19.75
C VAL A 74 -8.51 6.49 21.11
N LEU A 75 -8.54 5.17 21.26
CA LEU A 75 -8.08 4.44 22.45
C LEU A 75 -6.65 3.92 22.19
N GLU A 76 -5.90 3.69 23.27
CA GLU A 76 -4.56 3.09 23.26
C GLU A 76 -4.60 1.58 22.96
#